data_AF-A0AAW3WAD5-F1
#
_entry.id   AF-A0AAW3WAD5-F1
#
_cell.length_a   1.000
_cell.length_b   1.000
_cell.length_c   1.000
_cell.angle_alpha   90.00
_cell.angle_beta   90.00
_cell.angle_gamma   90.00
#
_symmetry.space_group_name_H-M   'P 1'
#
loop_
_entity.id
_entity.type
_entity.pdbx_description
1 polymer ?
#
loop_
_entity_poly.entity_id
_entity_poly.type
_entity_poly.pdbx_seq_one_letter_code
_entity_poly.pdbx_strand_id
1 'polypeptide(L)'
;MEKITNFFVSKIIHKEIHNISGQIIGKLNDLILDFSQEKPTVVYIQITNWKKSFYLSADALDIFKDEEEKYHIKINSESLTIKFPGEDDIFLVRDFLDKQIVDINGKKVERVNDVRLGNINSKWQLVAVDIGTRGLLRRLGVEYPFIILTEALKYRLRNKLIIWDDVQTLSTGVNNLQLQMPASKIETLHAADLADIIEDLDTKSRDILFHSLNNQKAAEVLEEIETDVQVNLLKSMSDEKASDILEIMPSDEIADILEEMDEDRVEKLLTHMDEESQDEIRELMEYEKETVGSIMSKDFLTFLPDVTVSDVFKWIQGNAPDEDESYYIYITNDKDNLIGVTSLFSLITSKPDIKLYNIMTTRPKSLRDTDEIEDAIGLMHKYNLVSIPVIDEDNNLVGVVSLNDSIHEHSRLRRVAL
;
A
#
# COMPACT_ATOMS: atom_id res chain seq x y z
N MET A 1 7.44 46.25 3.03
CA MET A 1 7.96 44.89 2.79
C MET A 1 7.93 44.13 4.10
N GLU A 2 7.12 43.08 4.18
CA GLU A 2 6.99 42.24 5.36
C GLU A 2 7.92 41.04 5.22
N LYS A 3 8.68 40.71 6.27
CA LYS A 3 9.48 39.47 6.31
C LYS A 3 8.54 38.30 6.50
N ILE A 4 8.56 37.33 5.59
CA ILE A 4 7.64 36.19 5.66
C ILE A 4 8.24 35.06 6.48
N THR A 5 7.36 34.27 7.09
CA THR A 5 7.71 33.08 7.88
C THR A 5 7.40 31.78 7.17
N ASN A 6 6.69 31.81 6.04
CA ASN A 6 6.44 30.64 5.21
C ASN A 6 6.12 31.04 3.76
N PHE A 7 6.37 30.15 2.81
CA PHE A 7 6.07 30.37 1.40
C PHE A 7 5.97 29.07 0.62
N PHE A 8 5.37 29.15 -0.57
CA PHE A 8 5.45 28.12 -1.60
C PHE A 8 6.67 28.32 -2.47
N VAL A 9 7.43 27.26 -2.69
CA VAL A 9 8.71 27.30 -3.41
C VAL A 9 8.56 27.91 -4.79
N SER A 10 7.51 27.54 -5.54
CA SER A 10 7.28 28.10 -6.87
C SER A 10 7.08 29.63 -6.93
N LYS A 11 6.77 30.30 -5.81
CA LYS A 11 6.69 31.78 -5.77
C LYS A 11 8.06 32.46 -5.78
N ILE A 12 9.12 31.76 -5.38
CA ILE A 12 10.46 32.34 -5.23
C ILE A 12 11.45 31.81 -6.28
N ILE A 13 11.17 30.67 -6.91
CA ILE A 13 12.01 30.16 -8.01
C ILE A 13 12.08 31.16 -9.17
N HIS A 14 13.26 31.30 -9.76
CA HIS A 14 13.64 32.26 -10.82
C HIS A 14 13.55 33.74 -10.44
N LYS A 15 13.29 34.09 -9.17
CA LYS A 15 13.34 35.47 -8.68
C LYS A 15 14.79 35.91 -8.45
N GLU A 16 15.00 37.22 -8.55
CA GLU A 16 16.28 37.85 -8.31
C GLU A 16 16.62 37.84 -6.81
N ILE A 17 17.89 37.55 -6.53
CA ILE A 17 18.45 37.53 -5.18
C ILE A 17 19.34 38.76 -5.02
N HIS A 18 19.09 39.52 -3.96
CA HIS A 18 19.86 40.72 -3.64
C HIS A 18 20.81 40.47 -2.46
N ASN A 19 21.99 41.08 -2.49
CA ASN A 19 22.86 41.14 -1.31
C ASN A 19 22.41 42.24 -0.33
N ILE A 20 23.11 42.38 0.79
CA ILE A 20 22.92 43.45 1.78
C ILE A 20 22.98 44.87 1.19
N SER A 21 23.74 45.07 0.10
CA SER A 21 23.89 46.34 -0.60
C SER A 21 22.79 46.57 -1.65
N GLY A 22 21.85 45.63 -1.81
CA GLY A 22 20.76 45.70 -2.79
C GLY A 22 21.14 45.30 -4.22
N GLN A 23 22.38 44.89 -4.46
CA GLN A 23 22.83 44.45 -5.78
C GLN A 23 22.33 43.04 -6.09
N ILE A 24 21.95 42.82 -7.36
CA ILE A 24 21.52 41.51 -7.84
C ILE A 24 22.72 40.57 -7.95
N ILE A 25 22.66 39.46 -7.22
CA ILE A 25 23.69 38.41 -7.24
C ILE A 25 23.40 37.39 -8.35
N GLY A 26 22.11 37.13 -8.62
CA GLY A 26 21.63 36.20 -9.63
C GLY A 26 20.17 35.85 -9.41
N LYS A 27 19.71 34.75 -10.01
CA LYS A 27 18.35 34.22 -9.83
C LYS A 27 18.36 32.91 -9.06
N LEU A 28 17.39 32.72 -8.16
CA LEU A 28 17.19 31.45 -7.47
C LEU A 28 16.82 30.37 -8.49
N ASN A 29 17.57 29.28 -8.52
CA ASN A 29 17.29 28.15 -9.40
C ASN A 29 16.75 26.94 -8.63
N ASP A 30 17.31 26.67 -7.45
CA ASP A 30 16.91 25.52 -6.62
C ASP A 30 17.20 25.77 -5.14
N LEU A 31 16.55 24.99 -4.28
CA LEU A 31 16.84 24.89 -2.85
C LEU A 31 17.30 23.46 -2.56
N ILE A 32 18.39 23.32 -1.81
CA ILE A 32 18.98 22.03 -1.48
C ILE A 32 18.65 21.72 -0.03
N LEU A 33 18.03 20.57 0.21
CA LEU A 33 17.57 20.16 1.53
C LEU A 33 18.38 18.97 2.03
N ASP A 34 18.68 19.01 3.33
CA ASP A 34 19.15 17.88 4.12
C ASP A 34 17.93 17.15 4.68
N PHE A 35 17.74 15.91 4.24
CA PHE A 35 16.66 15.02 4.67
C PHE A 35 17.05 14.12 5.85
N SER A 36 18.30 14.18 6.33
CA SER A 36 18.77 13.33 7.44
C SER A 36 18.14 13.70 8.78
N GLN A 37 17.46 14.84 8.84
CA GLN A 37 16.74 15.34 10.00
C GLN A 37 15.25 15.03 9.86
N GLU A 38 14.56 14.85 10.99
CA GLU A 38 13.12 14.58 11.06
C GLU A 38 12.28 15.55 10.19
N LYS A 39 12.69 16.83 10.14
CA LYS A 39 12.14 17.82 9.21
C LYS A 39 13.22 18.28 8.23
N PRO A 40 13.08 17.96 6.93
CA PRO A 40 14.04 18.35 5.91
C PRO A 40 14.28 19.84 5.94
N THR A 41 15.55 20.21 6.01
CA THR A 41 15.96 21.59 6.25
C THR A 41 16.76 22.09 5.07
N VAL A 42 16.44 23.28 4.57
CA VAL A 42 17.18 23.93 3.50
C VAL A 42 18.56 24.29 4.02
N VAL A 43 19.58 23.71 3.41
CA VAL A 43 20.99 23.93 3.77
C VAL A 43 21.62 24.93 2.82
N TYR A 44 21.28 24.83 1.52
CA TYR A 44 21.86 25.66 0.48
C TYR A 44 20.81 26.14 -0.53
N ILE A 45 21.15 27.20 -1.25
CA ILE A 45 20.43 27.67 -2.42
C ILE A 45 21.34 27.64 -3.64
N GLN A 46 20.79 27.21 -4.77
CA GLN A 46 21.45 27.30 -6.06
C GLN A 46 21.07 28.61 -6.74
N ILE A 47 22.06 29.41 -7.08
CA ILE A 47 21.88 30.69 -7.77
C ILE A 47 22.51 30.60 -9.14
N THR A 48 21.81 31.08 -10.16
CA THR A 48 22.30 31.13 -11.53
C THR A 48 22.50 32.58 -11.96
N ASN A 49 23.70 32.88 -12.50
CA ASN A 49 24.03 34.16 -13.10
C ASN A 49 24.66 33.95 -14.48
N TRP A 50 23.99 34.49 -15.51
CA TRP A 50 24.30 34.42 -16.94
C TRP A 50 24.46 33.02 -17.55
N LYS A 51 25.37 32.17 -17.05
CA LYS A 51 25.50 30.73 -17.34
C LYS A 51 26.23 29.94 -16.24
N LYS A 52 26.58 30.58 -15.11
CA LYS A 52 27.28 29.94 -14.00
C LYS A 52 26.33 29.74 -12.84
N SER A 53 26.37 28.55 -12.25
CA SER A 53 25.67 28.24 -11.01
C SER A 53 26.64 28.26 -9.85
N PHE A 54 26.20 28.83 -8.73
CA PHE A 54 26.94 28.81 -7.47
C PHE A 54 25.96 28.53 -6.32
N TYR A 55 26.52 28.06 -5.22
CA TYR A 55 25.77 27.56 -4.08
C TYR A 55 26.12 28.40 -2.85
N LEU A 56 25.10 28.89 -2.16
CA LEU A 56 25.25 29.68 -0.93
C LEU A 56 24.52 29.01 0.22
N SER A 57 25.04 29.14 1.44
CA SER A 57 24.29 28.76 2.65
C SER A 57 22.94 29.48 2.71
N ALA A 58 21.91 28.74 3.13
CA ALA A 58 20.57 29.26 3.35
C ALA A 58 20.38 29.95 4.71
N ASP A 59 21.39 29.94 5.60
CA ASP A 59 21.28 30.52 6.96
C ASP A 59 20.95 32.02 6.94
N ALA A 60 21.41 32.74 5.91
CA ALA A 60 21.19 34.17 5.75
C ALA A 60 20.06 34.49 4.75
N LEU A 61 19.26 33.49 4.37
CA LEU A 61 18.17 33.65 3.41
C LEU A 61 16.96 34.30 4.07
N ASP A 62 16.72 35.56 3.71
CA ASP A 62 15.53 36.30 4.11
C ASP A 62 14.63 36.53 2.90
N ILE A 63 13.33 36.29 3.09
CA ILE A 63 12.33 36.48 2.05
C ILE A 63 11.34 37.52 2.54
N PHE A 64 11.01 38.45 1.65
CA PHE A 64 10.09 39.53 1.91
C PHE A 64 8.97 39.52 0.90
N LYS A 65 7.82 40.04 1.31
CA LYS A 65 6.68 40.28 0.44
C LYS A 65 6.37 41.77 0.42
N ASP A 66 6.17 42.33 -0.77
CA ASP A 66 5.75 43.73 -0.92
C ASP A 66 4.22 43.89 -0.91
N GLU A 67 3.76 45.13 -1.00
CA GLU A 67 2.34 45.49 -1.00
C GLU A 67 1.60 44.99 -2.25
N GLU A 68 2.33 44.66 -3.32
CA GLU A 68 1.80 44.06 -4.55
C GLU A 68 1.86 42.52 -4.53
N GLU A 69 2.09 41.92 -3.35
CA GLU A 69 2.19 40.48 -3.14
C GLU A 69 3.39 39.82 -3.86
N LYS A 70 4.38 40.59 -4.31
CA LYS A 70 5.58 40.08 -4.96
C LYS A 70 6.62 39.69 -3.92
N TYR A 71 7.30 38.58 -4.21
CA TYR A 71 8.34 38.03 -3.37
C TYR A 71 9.71 38.59 -3.75
N HIS A 72 10.48 38.96 -2.74
CA HIS A 72 11.82 39.52 -2.85
C HIS A 72 12.77 38.72 -1.97
N ILE A 73 13.91 38.31 -2.53
CA ILE A 73 14.88 37.44 -1.84
C ILE A 73 16.12 38.25 -1.51
N LYS A 74 16.57 38.19 -0.26
CA LYS A 74 17.79 38.85 0.20
C LYS A 74 18.70 37.87 0.96
N ILE A 75 20.00 37.99 0.73
CA ILE A 75 21.02 37.33 1.53
C ILE A 75 21.58 38.36 2.52
N ASN A 76 21.23 38.19 3.80
CA ASN A 76 21.60 39.11 4.86
C ASN A 76 22.90 38.66 5.57
N SER A 77 23.97 38.50 4.80
CA SER A 77 25.30 38.16 5.34
C SER A 77 26.39 38.96 4.62
N GLU A 78 27.37 39.43 5.39
CA GLU A 78 28.59 40.07 4.88
C GLU A 78 29.59 39.05 4.32
N SER A 79 29.50 37.79 4.76
CA SER A 79 30.34 36.68 4.27
C SER A 79 29.49 35.67 3.51
N LEU A 80 29.78 35.52 2.22
CA LEU A 80 29.16 34.49 1.39
C LEU A 80 29.94 33.19 1.55
N THR A 81 29.37 32.23 2.26
CA THR A 81 29.95 30.89 2.37
C THR A 81 29.54 30.08 1.15
N ILE A 82 30.51 29.85 0.25
CA ILE A 82 30.34 28.97 -0.91
C ILE A 82 30.66 27.54 -0.47
N LYS A 83 29.71 26.63 -0.68
CA LYS A 83 29.89 25.20 -0.40
C LYS A 83 29.22 24.41 -1.50
N PHE A 84 29.87 23.33 -1.96
CA PHE A 84 29.27 22.46 -2.97
C PHE A 84 28.32 21.48 -2.29
N PRO A 85 27.20 21.11 -2.95
CA PRO A 85 26.32 20.07 -2.44
C PRO A 85 27.10 18.76 -2.29
N GLY A 86 26.83 18.05 -1.20
CA GLY A 86 27.31 16.69 -0.96
C GLY A 86 26.62 15.68 -1.88
N GLU A 87 27.02 14.41 -1.78
CA GLU A 87 26.41 13.35 -2.59
C GLU A 87 24.96 13.07 -2.17
N ASP A 88 24.61 13.24 -0.89
CA ASP A 88 23.28 12.94 -0.34
C ASP A 88 22.31 14.15 -0.35
N ASP A 89 22.74 15.28 -0.91
CA ASP A 89 21.97 16.52 -0.94
C ASP A 89 20.88 16.48 -2.05
N ILE A 90 19.63 16.75 -1.67
CA ILE A 90 18.48 16.68 -2.58
C ILE A 90 18.09 18.06 -3.09
N PHE A 91 17.99 18.20 -4.40
CA PHE A 91 17.57 19.44 -5.05
C PHE A 91 16.03 19.46 -5.13
N LEU A 92 15.39 20.42 -4.47
CA LEU A 92 13.94 20.43 -4.32
C LEU A 92 13.21 20.52 -5.67
N VAL A 93 13.65 21.39 -6.56
CA VAL A 93 13.01 21.58 -7.87
C VAL A 93 13.34 20.43 -8.82
N ARG A 94 14.61 20.01 -8.86
CA ARG A 94 15.08 18.96 -9.76
C ARG A 94 14.62 17.56 -9.36
N ASP A 95 14.70 17.24 -8.07
CA ASP A 95 14.61 15.87 -7.56
C ASP A 95 13.31 15.58 -6.82
N PHE A 96 12.60 16.59 -6.29
CA PHE A 96 11.44 16.37 -5.41
C PHE A 96 10.11 16.82 -6.02
N LEU A 97 10.07 17.95 -6.74
CA LEU A 97 8.86 18.34 -7.47
C LEU A 97 8.53 17.31 -8.56
N ASP A 98 7.24 17.16 -8.82
CA ASP A 98 6.67 16.18 -9.76
C ASP A 98 6.90 14.71 -9.41
N LYS A 99 7.49 14.41 -8.25
CA LYS A 99 7.62 13.05 -7.74
C LYS A 99 6.34 12.57 -7.08
N GLN A 100 6.18 11.25 -7.08
CA GLN A 100 5.15 10.57 -6.32
C GLN A 100 5.56 10.45 -4.86
N ILE A 101 4.59 10.68 -3.97
CA ILE A 101 4.69 10.49 -2.53
C ILE A 101 3.47 9.71 -2.07
N VAL A 102 3.60 9.01 -0.95
CA VAL A 102 2.49 8.34 -0.28
C VAL A 102 1.95 9.27 0.79
N ASP A 103 0.65 9.57 0.71
CA ASP A 103 -0.10 10.23 1.77
C ASP A 103 -0.58 9.15 2.73
N ILE A 104 0.01 9.07 3.93
CA ILE A 104 -0.33 8.03 4.90
C ILE A 104 -1.79 8.18 5.39
N ASN A 105 -2.25 9.42 5.59
CA ASN A 105 -3.62 9.68 6.04
C ASN A 105 -4.63 9.54 4.90
N GLY A 106 -4.23 9.94 3.70
CA GLY A 106 -5.02 9.80 2.48
C GLY A 106 -5.03 8.39 1.90
N LYS A 107 -4.12 7.51 2.36
CA LYS A 107 -3.92 6.12 1.93
C LYS A 107 -3.79 5.98 0.42
N LYS A 108 -2.97 6.84 -0.19
CA LYS A 108 -2.82 6.85 -1.65
C LYS A 108 -1.57 7.56 -2.12
N VAL A 109 -1.25 7.34 -3.38
CA VAL A 109 -0.16 8.03 -4.06
C VAL A 109 -0.62 9.39 -4.55
N GLU A 110 0.17 10.42 -4.26
CA GLU A 110 -0.08 11.78 -4.70
C GLU A 110 1.19 12.35 -5.35
N ARG A 111 1.00 13.28 -6.28
CA ARG A 111 2.12 13.96 -6.95
C ARG A 111 2.44 15.29 -6.27
N VAL A 112 3.72 15.51 -5.96
CA VAL A 112 4.23 16.77 -5.43
C VAL A 112 4.11 17.85 -6.50
N ASN A 113 3.06 18.67 -6.41
CA ASN A 113 2.86 19.79 -7.32
C ASN A 113 3.64 21.02 -6.87
N ASP A 114 3.78 21.25 -5.57
CA ASP A 114 4.62 22.30 -5.00
C ASP A 114 4.95 21.98 -3.54
N VAL A 115 5.79 22.79 -2.92
CA VAL A 115 6.26 22.58 -1.56
C VAL A 115 6.12 23.85 -0.75
N ARG A 116 5.70 23.70 0.51
CA ARG A 116 5.66 24.78 1.49
C ARG A 116 6.82 24.67 2.46
N LEU A 117 7.60 25.75 2.54
CA LEU A 117 8.67 25.92 3.52
C LEU A 117 8.23 26.88 4.62
N GLY A 118 8.63 26.59 5.86
CA GLY A 118 8.41 27.44 7.04
C GLY A 118 9.74 27.79 7.72
N ASN A 119 9.83 28.98 8.29
CA ASN A 119 11.00 29.40 9.08
C ASN A 119 10.76 28.98 10.54
N ILE A 120 11.52 27.99 11.00
CA ILE A 120 11.45 27.42 12.35
C ILE A 120 12.86 27.47 12.93
N ASN A 121 13.02 28.07 14.10
CA ASN A 121 14.32 28.24 14.76
C ASN A 121 15.40 28.86 13.84
N SER A 122 15.02 29.89 13.07
CA SER A 122 15.87 30.58 12.10
C SER A 122 16.35 29.74 10.92
N LYS A 123 15.76 28.56 10.68
CA LYS A 123 16.04 27.71 9.51
C LYS A 123 14.79 27.50 8.68
N TRP A 124 14.95 27.39 7.37
CA TRP A 124 13.87 27.05 6.46
C TRP A 124 13.68 25.54 6.41
N GLN A 125 12.50 25.06 6.79
CA GLN A 125 12.19 23.64 6.87
C GLN A 125 10.96 23.29 6.03
N LEU A 126 10.94 22.06 5.51
CA LEU A 126 9.81 21.48 4.81
C LEU A 126 8.67 21.23 5.80
N VAL A 127 7.55 21.95 5.62
CA VAL A 127 6.39 21.83 6.51
C VAL A 127 5.22 21.09 5.88
N ALA A 128 5.05 21.21 4.56
CA ALA A 128 3.95 20.57 3.85
C ALA A 128 4.24 20.43 2.35
N VAL A 129 3.60 19.45 1.74
CA VAL A 129 3.56 19.24 0.29
C VAL A 129 2.21 19.68 -0.26
N ASP A 130 2.21 20.45 -1.35
CA ASP A 130 1.00 20.81 -2.10
C ASP A 130 0.79 19.80 -3.23
N ILE A 131 -0.31 19.09 -3.16
CA ILE A 131 -0.75 18.09 -4.14
C ILE A 131 -1.92 18.62 -4.99
N GLY A 132 -2.37 19.86 -4.72
CA GLY A 132 -3.49 20.45 -5.43
C GLY A 132 -3.15 20.95 -6.84
N THR A 133 -4.16 20.96 -7.72
CA THR A 133 -4.06 21.54 -9.08
C THR A 133 -3.65 23.01 -9.07
N ARG A 134 -3.96 23.74 -7.99
CA ARG A 134 -3.52 25.12 -7.79
C ARG A 134 -2.00 25.25 -7.70
N GLY A 135 -1.32 24.29 -7.07
CA GLY A 135 0.15 24.21 -7.02
C GLY A 135 0.75 24.08 -8.41
N LEU A 136 0.18 23.18 -9.22
CA LEU A 136 0.58 22.97 -10.61
C LEU A 136 0.39 24.23 -11.46
N LEU A 137 -0.79 24.86 -11.39
CA LEU A 137 -1.10 26.10 -12.14
C LEU A 137 -0.17 27.26 -11.74
N ARG A 138 0.23 27.32 -10.46
CA ARG A 138 1.18 28.30 -9.95
C ARG A 138 2.56 28.12 -10.57
N ARG A 139 3.05 26.87 -10.69
CA ARG A 139 4.32 26.55 -11.35
C ARG A 139 4.33 26.82 -12.84
N LEU A 140 3.20 26.57 -13.53
CA LEU A 140 3.04 26.88 -14.95
C LEU A 140 2.86 28.39 -15.22
N GLY A 141 2.73 29.22 -14.19
CA GLY A 141 2.55 30.67 -14.33
C GLY A 141 1.15 31.09 -14.79
N VAL A 142 0.18 30.18 -14.82
CA VAL A 142 -1.17 30.39 -15.34
C VAL A 142 -2.25 30.47 -14.25
N GLU A 143 -1.85 30.50 -12.98
CA GLU A 143 -2.76 30.61 -11.82
C GLU A 143 -3.77 31.77 -11.97
N TYR A 144 -3.30 32.99 -12.25
CA TYR A 144 -4.16 34.18 -12.35
C TYR A 144 -5.10 34.17 -13.57
N PRO A 145 -4.63 33.90 -14.80
CA PRO A 145 -5.52 33.73 -15.96
C PRO A 145 -6.62 32.70 -15.73
N PHE A 146 -6.28 31.59 -15.07
CA PHE A 146 -7.24 30.51 -14.79
C PHE A 146 -8.27 30.91 -13.72
N ILE A 147 -7.86 31.63 -12.67
CA ILE A 147 -8.78 32.17 -11.66
C ILE A 147 -9.81 33.11 -12.32
N ILE A 148 -9.35 34.03 -13.17
CA ILE A 148 -10.24 34.95 -13.90
C ILE A 148 -11.24 34.19 -14.77
N LEU A 149 -10.80 33.13 -15.47
CA LEU A 149 -11.65 32.30 -16.31
C LEU A 149 -12.72 31.54 -15.50
N THR A 150 -12.34 31.03 -14.32
CA THR A 150 -13.18 30.16 -13.49
C THR A 150 -14.06 30.90 -12.49
N GLU A 151 -13.86 32.20 -12.32
CA GLU A 151 -14.67 33.06 -11.45
C GLU A 151 -16.16 33.06 -11.85
N ALA A 152 -16.46 33.04 -13.16
CA ALA A 152 -17.81 32.92 -13.68
C ALA A 152 -18.46 31.54 -13.44
N LEU A 153 -17.65 30.49 -13.30
CA LEU A 153 -18.09 29.10 -13.10
C LEU A 153 -18.17 28.68 -11.62
N LYS A 154 -17.87 29.60 -10.68
CA LYS A 154 -17.83 29.35 -9.23
C LYS A 154 -16.90 28.19 -8.81
N TYR A 155 -15.95 27.81 -9.65
CA TYR A 155 -14.97 26.77 -9.31
C TYR A 155 -13.90 27.36 -8.37
N ARG A 156 -13.66 26.72 -7.21
CA ARG A 156 -12.68 27.22 -6.22
C ARG A 156 -11.43 26.35 -6.23
N LEU A 157 -10.33 26.91 -6.73
CA LEU A 157 -9.00 26.32 -6.58
C LEU A 157 -8.57 26.31 -5.11
N ARG A 158 -8.57 25.13 -4.49
CA ARG A 158 -8.06 24.92 -3.14
C ARG A 158 -6.62 24.41 -3.21
N ASN A 159 -5.78 24.90 -2.31
CA ASN A 159 -4.52 24.21 -2.02
C ASN A 159 -4.90 22.96 -1.22
N LYS A 160 -4.44 21.79 -1.66
CA LYS A 160 -4.56 20.55 -0.89
C LYS A 160 -3.18 20.25 -0.36
N LEU A 161 -3.01 20.38 0.95
CA LEU A 161 -1.72 20.27 1.62
C LEU A 161 -1.69 18.98 2.43
N ILE A 162 -0.62 18.22 2.30
CA ILE A 162 -0.26 17.12 3.21
C ILE A 162 0.86 17.65 4.11
N ILE A 163 0.71 17.50 5.43
CA ILE A 163 1.75 17.89 6.38
C ILE A 163 2.93 16.95 6.17
N TRP A 164 4.16 17.46 6.24
CA TRP A 164 5.36 16.64 6.00
C TRP A 164 5.40 15.36 6.85
N ASP A 165 4.92 15.43 8.07
CA ASP A 165 4.91 14.30 9.03
C ASP A 165 4.03 13.11 8.55
N ASP A 166 3.11 13.36 7.61
CA ASP A 166 2.20 12.39 6.97
C ASP A 166 2.63 12.00 5.54
N VAL A 167 3.74 12.55 5.05
CA VAL A 167 4.29 12.26 3.72
C VAL A 167 5.33 11.17 3.83
N GLN A 168 5.23 10.18 2.96
CA GLN A 168 6.31 9.23 2.74
C GLN A 168 6.82 9.29 1.31
N THR A 169 8.13 9.41 1.18
CA THR A 169 8.80 9.54 -0.11
C THR A 169 9.20 8.18 -0.63
N LEU A 170 8.70 7.80 -1.80
CA LEU A 170 9.16 6.62 -2.52
C LEU A 170 10.25 7.06 -3.49
N SER A 171 11.46 6.55 -3.29
CA SER A 171 12.59 6.86 -4.17
C SER A 171 12.81 5.72 -5.15
N THR A 172 12.80 6.05 -6.44
CA THR A 172 13.26 5.19 -7.52
C THR A 172 14.73 5.48 -7.80
N GLY A 173 15.61 4.49 -7.63
CA GLY A 173 17.05 4.62 -7.91
C GLY A 173 17.30 5.19 -9.31
N VAL A 174 18.31 6.04 -9.54
CA VAL A 174 19.73 5.87 -9.26
C VAL A 174 20.34 7.23 -8.86
N ASN A 175 21.10 7.24 -7.76
CA ASN A 175 21.77 8.38 -7.10
C ASN A 175 20.88 9.21 -6.17
N ASN A 176 20.83 8.69 -4.93
CA ASN A 176 20.58 9.39 -3.67
C ASN A 176 19.22 10.09 -3.50
N LEU A 177 18.20 9.25 -3.30
CA LEU A 177 17.28 9.43 -2.19
C LEU A 177 17.25 8.11 -1.43
N GLN A 178 18.01 8.04 -0.34
CA GLN A 178 17.81 7.02 0.67
C GLN A 178 16.35 7.16 1.16
N LEU A 179 15.68 6.03 1.38
CA LEU A 179 14.45 5.97 2.18
C LEU A 179 14.80 6.54 3.57
N GLN A 180 14.67 7.86 3.75
CA GLN A 180 14.94 8.53 5.02
C GLN A 180 13.63 8.80 5.76
N MET A 181 12.72 7.82 5.74
CA MET A 181 11.72 7.62 6.79
C MET A 181 11.50 6.11 6.95
N PRO A 182 11.39 5.60 8.18
CA PRO A 182 11.45 4.17 8.43
C PRO A 182 10.24 3.45 7.83
N ALA A 183 10.50 2.33 7.15
CA ALA A 183 9.49 1.36 6.69
C ALA A 183 8.46 1.00 7.80
N SER A 184 8.83 1.21 9.06
CA SER A 184 8.00 1.01 10.25
C SER A 184 6.67 1.77 10.27
N LYS A 185 6.45 2.82 9.46
CA LYS A 185 5.11 3.45 9.35
C LYS A 185 4.23 2.73 8.31
N ILE A 186 4.82 2.26 7.21
CA ILE A 186 4.10 1.48 6.18
C ILE A 186 3.66 0.15 6.75
N GLU A 187 4.53 -0.51 7.52
CA GLU A 187 4.20 -1.78 8.16
C GLU A 187 3.02 -1.68 9.14
N THR A 188 2.61 -0.47 9.57
CA THR A 188 1.43 -0.28 10.42
C THR A 188 0.12 -0.06 9.67
N LEU A 189 0.17 0.10 8.34
CA LEU A 189 -1.02 0.22 7.51
C LEU A 189 -1.68 -1.15 7.31
N HIS A 190 -3.00 -1.14 7.10
CA HIS A 190 -3.72 -2.34 6.72
C HIS A 190 -3.24 -2.83 5.35
N ALA A 191 -3.30 -4.14 5.10
CA ALA A 191 -2.86 -4.73 3.85
C ALA A 191 -3.59 -4.13 2.63
N ALA A 192 -4.92 -4.11 2.65
CA ALA A 192 -5.75 -3.41 1.66
C ALA A 192 -5.32 -1.95 1.36
N ASP A 193 -4.95 -1.17 2.38
CA ASP A 193 -4.53 0.23 2.16
C ASP A 193 -3.17 0.30 1.43
N LEU A 194 -2.29 -0.67 1.70
CA LEU A 194 -0.99 -0.78 1.04
C LEU A 194 -1.13 -1.30 -0.38
N ALA A 195 -2.06 -2.23 -0.62
CA ALA A 195 -2.42 -2.70 -1.94
C ALA A 195 -2.85 -1.53 -2.84
N ASP A 196 -3.81 -0.71 -2.39
CA ASP A 196 -4.25 0.52 -3.08
C ASP A 196 -3.07 1.43 -3.44
N ILE A 197 -2.14 1.64 -2.49
CA ILE A 197 -0.94 2.46 -2.71
C ILE A 197 -0.04 1.81 -3.76
N ILE A 198 0.21 0.50 -3.66
CA ILE A 198 1.08 -0.26 -4.56
C ILE A 198 0.55 -0.26 -5.99
N GLU A 199 -0.75 -0.42 -6.18
CA GLU A 199 -1.40 -0.39 -7.48
C GLU A 199 -1.26 0.96 -8.17
N ASP A 200 -1.40 2.06 -7.42
CA ASP A 200 -1.27 3.43 -7.91
C ASP A 200 0.18 3.84 -8.28
N LEU A 201 1.18 3.07 -7.86
CA LEU A 201 2.59 3.36 -8.14
C LEU A 201 3.03 2.96 -9.55
N ASP A 202 4.01 3.70 -10.08
CA ASP A 202 4.75 3.23 -11.23
C ASP A 202 5.56 1.96 -10.89
N THR A 203 5.80 1.10 -11.88
CA THR A 203 6.45 -0.21 -11.70
C THR A 203 7.69 -0.17 -10.82
N LYS A 204 8.57 0.83 -11.00
CA LYS A 204 9.82 0.87 -10.23
C LYS A 204 9.57 1.24 -8.77
N SER A 205 8.70 2.21 -8.51
CA SER A 205 8.35 2.62 -7.15
C SER A 205 7.61 1.51 -6.43
N ARG A 206 6.74 0.81 -7.17
CA ARG A 206 6.00 -0.36 -6.72
C ARG A 206 6.93 -1.47 -6.24
N ASP A 207 7.88 -1.87 -7.10
CA ASP A 207 8.84 -2.91 -6.76
C ASP A 207 9.63 -2.54 -5.50
N ILE A 208 10.14 -1.30 -5.42
CA ILE A 208 10.93 -0.85 -4.27
C ILE A 208 10.12 -0.88 -2.98
N LEU A 209 8.87 -0.44 -3.03
CA LEU A 209 7.99 -0.45 -1.87
C LEU A 209 7.70 -1.89 -1.43
N PHE A 210 7.25 -2.74 -2.36
CA PHE A 210 6.88 -4.11 -2.04
C PHE A 210 8.09 -4.91 -1.50
N HIS A 211 9.26 -4.79 -2.12
CA HIS A 211 10.49 -5.45 -1.64
C HIS A 211 10.99 -4.94 -0.28
N SER A 212 10.50 -3.79 0.19
CA SER A 212 10.83 -3.28 1.53
C SER A 212 10.01 -3.93 2.64
N LEU A 213 8.91 -4.62 2.29
CA LEU A 213 8.08 -5.36 3.24
C LEU A 213 8.75 -6.66 3.66
N ASN A 214 8.51 -7.07 4.91
CA ASN A 214 8.82 -8.43 5.35
C ASN A 214 7.87 -9.44 4.69
N ASN A 215 8.21 -10.73 4.67
CA ASN A 215 7.45 -11.75 3.93
C ASN A 215 5.99 -11.82 4.37
N GLN A 216 5.72 -11.79 5.68
CA GLN A 216 4.36 -11.84 6.21
C GLN A 216 3.52 -10.68 5.67
N LYS A 217 4.04 -9.44 5.79
CA LYS A 217 3.30 -8.27 5.31
C LYS A 217 3.18 -8.25 3.79
N ALA A 218 4.18 -8.78 3.09
CA ALA A 218 4.15 -8.91 1.64
C ALA A 218 3.08 -9.90 1.19
N ALA A 219 2.90 -11.03 1.88
CA ALA A 219 1.86 -12.02 1.61
C ALA A 219 0.46 -11.42 1.82
N GLU A 220 0.20 -10.83 3.00
CA GLU A 220 -1.07 -10.14 3.30
C GLU A 220 -1.40 -9.06 2.25
N VAL A 221 -0.39 -8.30 1.82
CA VAL A 221 -0.58 -7.25 0.82
C VAL A 221 -0.78 -7.83 -0.58
N LEU A 222 -0.12 -8.94 -0.90
CA LEU A 222 -0.25 -9.58 -2.21
C LEU A 222 -1.67 -10.11 -2.41
N GLU A 223 -2.26 -10.73 -1.39
CA GLU A 223 -3.66 -11.20 -1.36
C GLU A 223 -4.66 -10.09 -1.75
N GLU A 224 -4.40 -8.85 -1.32
CA GLU A 224 -5.32 -7.72 -1.53
C GLU A 224 -5.12 -6.99 -2.86
N ILE A 225 -4.10 -7.36 -3.65
CA ILE A 225 -3.73 -6.70 -4.92
C ILE A 225 -4.41 -7.39 -6.11
N GLU A 226 -4.81 -6.62 -7.13
CA GLU A 226 -5.34 -7.17 -8.38
C GLU A 226 -4.35 -8.11 -9.09
N THR A 227 -4.85 -9.21 -9.66
CA THR A 227 -4.03 -10.34 -10.16
C THR A 227 -2.98 -9.96 -11.19
N ASP A 228 -3.26 -9.00 -12.06
CA ASP A 228 -2.27 -8.53 -13.05
C ASP A 228 -1.08 -7.82 -12.38
N VAL A 229 -1.31 -7.11 -11.27
CA VAL A 229 -0.27 -6.48 -10.47
C VAL A 229 0.48 -7.53 -9.63
N GLN A 230 -0.21 -8.52 -9.05
CA GLN A 230 0.42 -9.65 -8.34
C GLN A 230 1.46 -10.35 -9.24
N VAL A 231 1.04 -10.75 -10.45
CA VAL A 231 1.90 -11.42 -11.43
C VAL A 231 3.11 -10.56 -11.82
N ASN A 232 2.92 -9.25 -12.00
CA ASN A 232 4.00 -8.33 -12.35
C ASN A 232 5.03 -8.19 -11.21
N LEU A 233 4.57 -8.13 -9.96
CA LEU A 233 5.43 -8.11 -8.77
C LEU A 233 6.27 -9.38 -8.70
N LEU A 234 5.65 -10.56 -8.80
CA LEU A 234 6.32 -11.86 -8.73
C LEU A 234 7.32 -12.08 -9.88
N LYS A 235 7.04 -11.54 -11.08
CA LYS A 235 7.97 -11.57 -12.22
C LYS A 235 9.26 -10.80 -11.98
N SER A 236 9.25 -9.79 -11.11
CA SER A 236 10.43 -8.98 -10.78
C SER A 236 11.32 -9.64 -9.71
N MET A 237 10.82 -10.68 -9.03
CA MET A 237 11.47 -11.35 -7.90
C MET A 237 12.29 -12.57 -8.31
N SER A 238 13.20 -12.99 -7.42
CA SER A 238 13.82 -14.31 -7.55
C SER A 238 12.78 -15.40 -7.25
N ASP A 239 12.99 -16.60 -7.80
CA ASP A 239 12.09 -17.74 -7.57
C ASP A 239 11.95 -18.03 -6.07
N GLU A 240 13.06 -18.02 -5.33
CA GLU A 240 13.09 -18.33 -3.91
C GLU A 240 12.29 -17.32 -3.08
N LYS A 241 12.48 -16.03 -3.34
CA LYS A 241 11.79 -14.97 -2.60
C LYS A 241 10.29 -14.96 -2.87
N ALA A 242 9.90 -15.24 -4.13
CA ALA A 242 8.50 -15.35 -4.50
C ALA A 242 7.84 -16.54 -3.81
N SER A 243 8.49 -17.71 -3.82
CA SER A 243 7.99 -18.90 -3.12
C SER A 243 7.88 -18.67 -1.61
N ASP A 244 8.89 -18.06 -0.96
CA ASP A 244 8.85 -17.76 0.48
C ASP A 244 7.67 -16.82 0.88
N ILE A 245 7.15 -16.02 -0.05
CA ILE A 245 5.98 -15.16 0.18
C ILE A 245 4.71 -15.94 -0.09
N LEU A 246 4.66 -16.66 -1.22
CA LEU A 246 3.49 -17.46 -1.60
C LEU A 246 3.19 -18.55 -0.56
N GLU A 247 4.20 -19.20 0.03
CA GLU A 247 4.03 -20.24 1.07
C GLU A 247 3.36 -19.73 2.36
N ILE A 248 3.21 -18.41 2.54
CA ILE A 248 2.48 -17.81 3.66
C ILE A 248 1.01 -17.55 3.30
N MET A 249 0.67 -17.53 2.01
CA MET A 249 -0.68 -17.23 1.53
C MET A 249 -1.56 -18.49 1.52
N PRO A 250 -2.89 -18.33 1.56
CA PRO A 250 -3.82 -19.43 1.33
C PRO A 250 -3.60 -20.11 -0.03
N SER A 251 -3.69 -21.44 -0.06
CA SER A 251 -3.45 -22.25 -1.27
C SER A 251 -4.34 -21.87 -2.46
N ASP A 252 -5.57 -21.41 -2.21
CA ASP A 252 -6.52 -20.94 -3.21
C ASP A 252 -6.12 -19.62 -3.86
N GLU A 253 -5.63 -18.66 -3.07
CA GLU A 253 -5.11 -17.39 -3.59
C GLU A 253 -3.86 -17.61 -4.46
N ILE A 254 -3.00 -18.56 -4.07
CA ILE A 254 -1.82 -18.93 -4.87
C ILE A 254 -2.25 -19.57 -6.19
N ALA A 255 -3.22 -20.50 -6.16
CA ALA A 255 -3.72 -21.14 -7.37
C ALA A 255 -4.20 -20.10 -8.39
N ASP A 256 -5.00 -19.12 -7.95
CA ASP A 256 -5.51 -18.02 -8.77
C ASP A 256 -4.38 -17.18 -9.41
N ILE A 257 -3.32 -16.89 -8.65
CA ILE A 257 -2.14 -16.18 -9.18
C ILE A 257 -1.42 -17.01 -10.24
N LEU A 258 -1.17 -18.29 -9.95
CA LEU A 258 -0.35 -19.16 -10.80
C LEU A 258 -1.03 -19.49 -12.13
N GLU A 259 -2.36 -19.52 -12.17
CA GLU A 259 -3.11 -19.69 -13.42
C GLU A 259 -2.85 -18.58 -14.46
N GLU A 260 -2.50 -17.37 -14.03
CA GLU A 260 -2.20 -16.23 -14.90
C GLU A 260 -0.68 -16.11 -15.22
N MET A 261 0.12 -17.10 -14.81
CA MET A 261 1.57 -17.14 -15.02
C MET A 261 2.00 -18.15 -16.11
N ASP A 262 3.23 -18.00 -16.60
CA ASP A 262 3.82 -18.96 -17.55
C ASP A 262 4.12 -20.29 -16.85
N GLU A 263 3.71 -21.42 -17.44
CA GLU A 263 3.87 -22.79 -16.88
C GLU A 263 5.29 -23.08 -16.37
N ASP A 264 6.33 -22.68 -17.13
CA ASP A 264 7.73 -22.86 -16.76
C ASP A 264 8.11 -22.16 -15.45
N ARG A 265 7.46 -21.04 -15.12
CA ARG A 265 7.68 -20.29 -13.88
C ARG A 265 6.85 -20.88 -12.75
N VAL A 266 5.60 -21.29 -13.02
CA VAL A 266 4.74 -21.99 -12.06
C VAL A 266 5.46 -23.20 -11.48
N GLU A 267 6.01 -24.07 -12.33
CA GLU A 267 6.73 -25.27 -11.87
C GLU A 267 7.95 -24.93 -11.01
N LYS A 268 8.67 -23.85 -11.31
CA LYS A 268 9.79 -23.41 -10.47
C LYS A 268 9.32 -22.94 -9.11
N LEU A 269 8.25 -22.14 -9.04
CA LEU A 269 7.74 -21.64 -7.77
C LEU A 269 7.23 -22.79 -6.89
N LEU A 270 6.44 -23.70 -7.48
CA LEU A 270 5.93 -24.91 -6.82
C LEU A 270 7.04 -25.84 -6.33
N THR A 271 8.17 -25.94 -7.05
CA THR A 271 9.29 -26.82 -6.64
C THR A 271 10.05 -26.29 -5.41
N HIS A 272 9.89 -25.01 -5.07
CA HIS A 272 10.52 -24.41 -3.89
C HIS A 272 9.63 -24.44 -2.64
N MET A 273 8.37 -24.83 -2.77
CA MET A 273 7.42 -25.02 -1.66
C MET A 273 7.56 -26.42 -1.06
N ASP A 274 6.96 -26.65 0.10
CA ASP A 274 6.84 -27.99 0.67
C ASP A 274 5.86 -28.87 -0.13
N GLU A 275 5.97 -30.20 0.02
CA GLU A 275 5.17 -31.15 -0.75
C GLU A 275 3.66 -31.05 -0.47
N GLU A 276 3.25 -30.66 0.73
CA GLU A 276 1.84 -30.58 1.13
C GLU A 276 1.16 -29.40 0.42
N SER A 277 1.70 -28.19 0.56
CA SER A 277 1.19 -27.01 -0.16
C SER A 277 1.25 -27.20 -1.68
N GLN A 278 2.31 -27.84 -2.19
CA GLN A 278 2.44 -28.09 -3.62
C GLN A 278 1.31 -28.98 -4.17
N ASP A 279 0.96 -30.05 -3.46
CA ASP A 279 -0.11 -30.97 -3.86
C ASP A 279 -1.48 -30.28 -3.74
N GLU A 280 -1.68 -29.47 -2.69
CA GLU A 280 -2.91 -28.71 -2.50
C GLU A 280 -3.18 -27.70 -3.61
N ILE A 281 -2.19 -26.87 -3.94
CA ILE A 281 -2.30 -25.86 -5.00
C ILE A 281 -2.56 -26.53 -6.34
N ARG A 282 -1.89 -27.65 -6.64
CA ARG A 282 -2.12 -28.39 -7.89
C ARG A 282 -3.53 -28.92 -7.99
N GLU A 283 -4.07 -29.48 -6.91
CA GLU A 283 -5.45 -29.95 -6.88
C GLU A 283 -6.43 -28.80 -7.11
N LEU A 284 -6.19 -27.63 -6.49
CA LEU A 284 -7.03 -26.44 -6.68
C LEU A 284 -7.02 -25.96 -8.14
N MET A 285 -5.85 -25.95 -8.80
CA MET A 285 -5.70 -25.60 -10.21
C MET A 285 -6.34 -26.60 -11.20
N GLU A 286 -6.78 -27.78 -10.75
CA GLU A 286 -7.50 -28.75 -11.59
C GLU A 286 -9.00 -28.44 -11.71
N TYR A 287 -9.56 -27.64 -10.80
CA TYR A 287 -10.98 -27.31 -10.80
C TYR A 287 -11.36 -26.40 -11.98
N GLU A 288 -12.56 -26.61 -12.52
CA GLU A 288 -13.09 -25.74 -13.56
C GLU A 288 -13.34 -24.33 -13.00
N LYS A 289 -12.95 -23.30 -13.75
CA LYS A 289 -13.25 -21.91 -13.38
C LYS A 289 -14.75 -21.70 -13.15
N GLU A 290 -15.07 -20.75 -12.27
CA GLU A 290 -16.45 -20.38 -11.91
C GLU A 290 -17.21 -21.45 -11.11
N THR A 291 -16.51 -22.47 -10.60
CA THR A 291 -17.06 -23.47 -9.67
C THR A 291 -16.72 -23.13 -8.23
N VAL A 292 -17.40 -23.78 -7.30
CA VAL A 292 -17.08 -23.67 -5.87
C VAL A 292 -15.68 -24.24 -5.58
N GLY A 293 -15.27 -25.31 -6.25
CA GLY A 293 -13.96 -25.92 -6.08
C GLY A 293 -12.80 -25.00 -6.50
N SER A 294 -13.02 -24.13 -7.50
CA SER A 294 -11.98 -23.18 -7.93
C SER A 294 -11.80 -21.99 -6.97
N ILE A 295 -12.65 -21.84 -5.95
CA ILE A 295 -12.60 -20.71 -5.00
C ILE A 295 -12.66 -21.18 -3.54
N MET A 296 -12.50 -22.48 -3.31
CA MET A 296 -12.54 -23.03 -1.97
C MET A 296 -11.14 -22.99 -1.35
N SER A 297 -11.08 -22.57 -0.10
CA SER A 297 -9.86 -22.69 0.69
C SER A 297 -9.78 -24.08 1.34
N LYS A 298 -8.54 -24.58 1.44
CA LYS A 298 -8.21 -25.79 2.20
C LYS A 298 -7.86 -25.50 3.66
N ASP A 299 -7.76 -24.22 4.02
CA ASP A 299 -7.48 -23.78 5.38
C ASP A 299 -8.75 -23.79 6.24
N PHE A 300 -9.07 -24.96 6.79
CA PHE A 300 -10.23 -25.12 7.65
C PHE A 300 -9.99 -26.06 8.84
N LEU A 301 -10.70 -25.77 9.94
CA LEU A 301 -10.59 -26.55 11.16
C LEU A 301 -11.50 -27.78 11.14
N THR A 302 -10.90 -28.97 11.23
CA THR A 302 -11.63 -30.24 11.33
C THR A 302 -11.25 -31.07 12.55
N PHE A 303 -12.23 -31.72 13.19
CA PHE A 303 -12.02 -32.60 14.34
C PHE A 303 -12.95 -33.82 14.33
N LEU A 304 -12.52 -34.90 14.97
CA LEU A 304 -13.36 -36.08 15.19
C LEU A 304 -14.50 -35.80 16.20
N PRO A 305 -15.65 -36.48 16.06
CA PRO A 305 -16.85 -36.22 16.88
C PRO A 305 -16.66 -36.47 18.38
N ASP A 306 -15.71 -37.35 18.75
CA ASP A 306 -15.45 -37.73 20.12
C ASP A 306 -14.50 -36.79 20.88
N VAL A 307 -13.91 -35.82 20.18
CA VAL A 307 -13.05 -34.77 20.76
C VAL A 307 -13.88 -33.89 21.70
N THR A 308 -13.31 -33.49 22.84
CA THR A 308 -14.00 -32.59 23.77
C THR A 308 -13.79 -31.12 23.42
N VAL A 309 -14.69 -30.26 23.85
CA VAL A 309 -14.56 -28.79 23.74
C VAL A 309 -13.21 -28.31 24.30
N SER A 310 -12.77 -28.87 25.43
CA SER A 310 -11.48 -28.52 26.02
C SER A 310 -10.29 -28.90 25.14
N ASP A 311 -10.38 -30.01 24.41
CA ASP A 311 -9.29 -30.48 23.56
C ASP A 311 -9.16 -29.60 22.31
N VAL A 312 -10.29 -29.18 21.73
CA VAL A 312 -10.30 -28.19 20.65
C VAL A 312 -9.66 -26.88 21.10
N PHE A 313 -10.05 -26.34 22.26
CA PHE A 313 -9.45 -25.10 22.76
C PHE A 313 -7.94 -25.22 23.00
N LYS A 314 -7.46 -26.37 23.50
CA LYS A 314 -6.02 -26.61 23.66
C LYS A 314 -5.31 -26.67 22.31
N TRP A 315 -5.93 -27.29 21.32
CA TRP A 315 -5.38 -27.34 19.97
C TRP A 315 -5.28 -25.94 19.36
N ILE A 316 -6.36 -25.14 19.43
CA ILE A 316 -6.36 -23.76 18.93
C ILE A 316 -5.30 -22.92 19.64
N GLN A 317 -5.19 -23.02 20.97
CA GLN A 317 -4.16 -22.30 21.73
C GLN A 317 -2.72 -22.76 21.43
N GLY A 318 -2.55 -24.01 21.03
CA GLY A 318 -1.24 -24.60 20.73
C GLY A 318 -0.74 -24.30 19.33
N ASN A 319 -1.65 -24.15 18.36
CA ASN A 319 -1.31 -23.95 16.96
C ASN A 319 -1.55 -22.53 16.46
N ALA A 320 -2.40 -21.74 17.15
CA ALA A 320 -2.74 -20.36 16.79
C ALA A 320 -3.08 -20.20 15.29
N PRO A 321 -4.13 -20.89 14.79
CA PRO A 321 -4.55 -20.78 13.39
C PRO A 321 -4.95 -19.33 13.06
N ASP A 322 -4.91 -18.99 11.78
CA ASP A 322 -5.26 -17.64 11.32
C ASP A 322 -6.73 -17.28 11.60
N GLU A 323 -7.00 -15.99 11.80
CA GLU A 323 -8.31 -15.51 12.26
C GLU A 323 -9.40 -15.78 11.20
N ASP A 324 -9.05 -15.71 9.92
CA ASP A 324 -9.95 -15.90 8.80
C ASP A 324 -10.46 -17.36 8.66
N GLU A 325 -9.75 -18.33 9.25
CA GLU A 325 -10.09 -19.77 9.24
C GLU A 325 -11.14 -20.18 10.31
N SER A 326 -11.55 -19.27 11.19
CA SER A 326 -11.94 -19.67 12.57
C SER A 326 -13.43 -19.54 12.95
N TYR A 327 -14.34 -19.21 12.02
CA TYR A 327 -15.78 -19.03 12.34
C TYR A 327 -16.53 -20.33 12.63
N TYR A 328 -16.18 -21.39 11.91
CA TYR A 328 -16.80 -22.71 12.01
C TYR A 328 -15.76 -23.79 12.21
N ILE A 329 -16.17 -24.83 12.93
CA ILE A 329 -15.40 -26.05 13.12
C ILE A 329 -16.19 -27.18 12.51
N TYR A 330 -15.55 -27.89 11.59
CA TYR A 330 -16.14 -29.01 10.88
C TYR A 330 -15.85 -30.31 11.64
N ILE A 331 -16.80 -31.23 11.59
CA ILE A 331 -16.70 -32.53 12.23
C ILE A 331 -16.78 -33.58 11.14
N THR A 332 -15.70 -34.35 10.99
CA THR A 332 -15.59 -35.47 10.06
C THR A 332 -15.54 -36.82 10.78
N ASN A 333 -15.77 -37.91 10.05
CA ASN A 333 -15.51 -39.26 10.54
C ASN A 333 -14.08 -39.72 10.17
N ASP A 334 -13.69 -40.94 10.52
CA ASP A 334 -12.37 -41.53 10.20
C ASP A 334 -12.11 -41.74 8.69
N LYS A 335 -13.03 -41.32 7.82
CA LYS A 335 -12.94 -41.36 6.36
C LYS A 335 -13.13 -39.97 5.75
N ASP A 336 -12.91 -38.91 6.54
CA ASP A 336 -13.04 -37.51 6.14
C ASP A 336 -14.44 -37.07 5.70
N ASN A 337 -15.47 -37.91 5.90
CA ASN A 337 -16.82 -37.51 5.53
C ASN A 337 -17.36 -36.48 6.52
N LEU A 338 -17.93 -35.39 5.99
CA LEU A 338 -18.57 -34.34 6.79
C LEU A 338 -19.83 -34.86 7.49
N ILE A 339 -19.82 -34.87 8.83
CA ILE A 339 -20.96 -35.34 9.64
C ILE A 339 -21.62 -34.23 10.47
N GLY A 340 -20.91 -33.13 10.72
CA GLY A 340 -21.42 -32.01 11.51
C GLY A 340 -20.62 -30.73 11.36
N VAL A 341 -21.20 -29.64 11.86
CA VAL A 341 -20.53 -28.34 12.02
C VAL A 341 -20.89 -27.72 13.37
N THR A 342 -19.97 -26.99 13.98
CA THR A 342 -20.26 -26.16 15.15
C THR A 342 -19.60 -24.79 14.98
N SER A 343 -20.24 -23.74 15.48
CA SER A 343 -19.62 -22.41 15.44
C SER A 343 -18.69 -22.21 16.64
N LEU A 344 -17.72 -21.30 16.51
CA LEU A 344 -16.86 -20.93 17.63
C LEU A 344 -17.67 -20.43 18.84
N PHE A 345 -18.77 -19.70 18.60
CA PHE A 345 -19.66 -19.25 19.68
C PHE A 345 -20.32 -20.43 20.43
N SER A 346 -20.74 -21.48 19.70
CA SER A 346 -21.25 -22.71 20.31
C SER A 346 -20.19 -23.40 21.16
N LEU A 347 -18.94 -23.42 20.69
CA LEU A 347 -17.80 -23.96 21.42
C LEU A 347 -17.55 -23.19 22.74
N ILE A 348 -17.50 -21.86 22.70
CA ILE A 348 -17.24 -20.97 23.86
C ILE A 348 -18.36 -21.06 24.91
N THR A 349 -19.61 -21.27 24.49
CA THR A 349 -20.75 -21.36 25.41
C THR A 349 -20.99 -22.77 25.95
N SER A 350 -20.26 -23.76 25.44
CA SER A 350 -20.36 -25.16 25.86
C SER A 350 -19.46 -25.48 27.06
N LYS A 351 -19.80 -26.55 27.79
CA LYS A 351 -18.94 -27.02 28.89
C LYS A 351 -17.69 -27.71 28.33
N PRO A 352 -16.51 -27.56 28.97
CA PRO A 352 -15.25 -28.08 28.43
C PRO A 352 -15.20 -29.60 28.24
N ASP A 353 -15.94 -30.36 29.04
CA ASP A 353 -15.96 -31.83 29.04
C ASP A 353 -16.96 -32.45 28.04
N ILE A 354 -17.76 -31.62 27.37
CA ILE A 354 -18.72 -32.08 26.36
C ILE A 354 -17.98 -32.43 25.06
N LYS A 355 -18.37 -33.55 24.45
CA LYS A 355 -17.90 -33.97 23.12
C LYS A 355 -18.53 -33.14 21.99
N LEU A 356 -17.79 -32.89 20.92
CA LEU A 356 -18.26 -32.15 19.74
C LEU A 356 -19.56 -32.75 19.16
N TYR A 357 -19.68 -34.08 19.12
CA TYR A 357 -20.89 -34.77 18.69
C TYR A 357 -22.18 -34.27 19.36
N ASN A 358 -22.11 -33.87 20.63
CA ASN A 358 -23.29 -33.44 21.39
C ASN A 358 -23.69 -31.98 21.16
N ILE A 359 -22.81 -31.18 20.52
CA ILE A 359 -23.03 -29.75 20.28
C ILE A 359 -23.04 -29.40 18.79
N MET A 360 -22.63 -30.31 17.92
CA MET A 360 -22.63 -30.09 16.48
C MET A 360 -24.04 -30.08 15.89
N THR A 361 -24.22 -29.27 14.86
CA THR A 361 -25.37 -29.40 13.96
C THR A 361 -25.10 -30.54 13.00
N THR A 362 -25.87 -31.63 13.13
CA THR A 362 -25.78 -32.79 12.22
C THR A 362 -26.33 -32.45 10.85
N ARG A 363 -25.75 -33.01 9.79
CA ARG A 363 -26.16 -32.77 8.39
C ARG A 363 -26.14 -31.28 8.04
N PRO A 364 -24.95 -30.65 8.12
CA PRO A 364 -24.80 -29.26 7.73
C PRO A 364 -25.23 -29.04 6.28
N LYS A 365 -25.52 -27.80 5.93
CA LYS A 365 -25.59 -27.41 4.53
C LYS A 365 -24.18 -27.42 3.98
N SER A 366 -24.00 -28.09 2.85
CA SER A 366 -22.75 -28.19 2.10
C SER A 366 -23.03 -27.98 0.62
N LEU A 367 -21.98 -27.68 -0.13
CA LEU A 367 -21.96 -27.59 -1.58
C LEU A 367 -21.11 -28.73 -2.14
N ARG A 368 -21.33 -29.09 -3.40
CA ARG A 368 -20.37 -29.86 -4.17
C ARG A 368 -19.26 -28.94 -4.67
N ASP A 369 -18.07 -29.48 -4.82
CA ASP A 369 -16.95 -28.82 -5.51
C ASP A 369 -17.31 -28.40 -6.94
N THR A 370 -18.16 -29.15 -7.62
CA THR A 370 -18.68 -28.83 -8.96
C THR A 370 -19.87 -27.86 -9.00
N ASP A 371 -20.39 -27.41 -7.85
CA ASP A 371 -21.52 -26.46 -7.85
C ASP A 371 -21.06 -25.08 -8.36
N GLU A 372 -22.01 -24.26 -8.84
CA GLU A 372 -21.70 -22.90 -9.32
C GLU A 372 -21.53 -21.92 -8.14
N ILE A 373 -20.67 -20.91 -8.30
CA ILE A 373 -20.45 -19.87 -7.26
C ILE A 373 -21.77 -19.16 -6.87
N GLU A 374 -22.72 -18.99 -7.81
CA GLU A 374 -24.01 -18.35 -7.51
C GLU A 374 -24.89 -19.19 -6.57
N ASP A 375 -24.77 -20.52 -6.61
CA ASP A 375 -25.42 -21.41 -5.64
C ASP A 375 -24.84 -21.21 -4.23
N ALA A 376 -23.53 -21.00 -4.12
CA ALA A 376 -22.85 -20.71 -2.86
C ALA A 376 -23.39 -19.42 -2.22
N ILE A 377 -23.43 -18.32 -2.98
CA ILE A 377 -23.99 -17.03 -2.54
C ILE A 377 -25.45 -17.19 -2.12
N GLY A 378 -26.25 -17.88 -2.94
CA GLY A 378 -27.67 -18.11 -2.67
C GLY A 378 -27.91 -18.88 -1.37
N LEU A 379 -27.10 -19.93 -1.13
CA LEU A 379 -27.18 -20.76 0.06
C LEU A 379 -26.73 -20.00 1.32
N MET A 380 -25.61 -19.29 1.24
CA MET A 380 -25.07 -18.47 2.34
C MET A 380 -26.05 -17.38 2.74
N HIS A 381 -26.59 -16.63 1.78
CA HIS A 381 -27.58 -15.59 2.04
C HIS A 381 -28.87 -16.16 2.66
N LYS A 382 -29.36 -17.30 2.16
CA LYS A 382 -30.61 -17.93 2.65
C LYS A 382 -30.49 -18.40 4.11
N TYR A 383 -29.32 -18.91 4.50
CA TYR A 383 -29.10 -19.49 5.82
C TYR A 383 -28.29 -18.57 6.75
N ASN A 384 -27.94 -17.37 6.30
CA ASN A 384 -27.12 -16.40 7.03
C ASN A 384 -25.79 -17.02 7.50
N LEU A 385 -25.12 -17.71 6.57
CA LEU A 385 -23.82 -18.35 6.78
C LEU A 385 -22.72 -17.44 6.21
N VAL A 386 -21.58 -17.39 6.89
CA VAL A 386 -20.38 -16.66 6.43
C VAL A 386 -19.37 -17.58 5.72
N SER A 387 -19.55 -18.90 5.85
CA SER A 387 -18.77 -19.92 5.16
C SER A 387 -19.61 -21.19 5.03
N ILE A 388 -19.34 -22.00 4.00
CA ILE A 388 -20.02 -23.28 3.72
C ILE A 388 -18.97 -24.35 3.39
N PRO A 389 -19.10 -25.57 3.96
CA PRO A 389 -18.22 -26.69 3.63
C PRO A 389 -18.51 -27.22 2.22
N VAL A 390 -17.43 -27.57 1.53
CA VAL A 390 -17.42 -28.14 0.18
C VAL A 390 -17.11 -29.63 0.28
N ILE A 391 -17.90 -30.46 -0.40
CA ILE A 391 -17.74 -31.91 -0.38
C ILE A 391 -17.59 -32.48 -1.80
N ASP A 392 -16.70 -33.47 -1.94
CA ASP A 392 -16.55 -34.24 -3.18
C ASP A 392 -17.74 -35.20 -3.40
N GLU A 393 -17.75 -35.96 -4.51
CA GLU A 393 -18.79 -36.96 -4.81
C GLU A 393 -19.01 -38.00 -3.69
N ASP A 394 -17.93 -38.40 -3.00
CA ASP A 394 -17.91 -39.39 -1.92
C ASP A 394 -18.34 -38.82 -0.55
N ASN A 395 -18.62 -37.51 -0.48
CA ASN A 395 -18.98 -36.72 0.70
C ASN A 395 -17.81 -36.45 1.67
N ASN A 396 -16.57 -36.56 1.21
CA ASN A 396 -15.40 -36.09 1.94
C ASN A 396 -15.41 -34.57 1.98
N LEU A 397 -15.03 -33.98 3.11
CA LEU A 397 -14.81 -32.54 3.21
C LEU A 397 -13.51 -32.20 2.50
N VAL A 398 -13.58 -31.46 1.39
CA VAL A 398 -12.42 -31.12 0.55
C VAL A 398 -12.02 -29.65 0.64
N GLY A 399 -12.89 -28.80 1.18
CA GLY A 399 -12.64 -27.38 1.30
C GLY A 399 -13.76 -26.63 1.99
N VAL A 400 -13.59 -25.32 2.09
CA VAL A 400 -14.60 -24.38 2.56
C VAL A 400 -14.64 -23.17 1.64
N VAL A 401 -15.82 -22.63 1.40
CA VAL A 401 -15.96 -21.38 0.65
C VAL A 401 -16.48 -20.30 1.58
N SER A 402 -15.83 -19.13 1.59
CA SER A 402 -16.29 -17.98 2.36
C SER A 402 -17.29 -17.14 1.56
N LEU A 403 -18.12 -16.39 2.28
CA LEU A 403 -19.03 -15.43 1.65
C LEU A 403 -18.27 -14.31 0.94
N ASN A 404 -17.10 -13.93 1.46
CA ASN A 404 -16.29 -12.85 0.91
C ASN A 404 -15.78 -13.24 -0.49
N ASP A 405 -15.16 -14.40 -0.60
CA ASP A 405 -14.51 -14.88 -1.84
C ASP A 405 -15.57 -15.16 -2.91
N SER A 406 -16.71 -15.74 -2.49
CA SER A 406 -17.86 -15.90 -3.39
C SER A 406 -18.36 -14.57 -3.96
N ILE A 407 -18.45 -13.51 -3.13
CA ILE A 407 -18.88 -12.18 -3.59
C ILE A 407 -17.80 -11.52 -4.47
N HIS A 408 -16.53 -11.65 -4.07
CA HIS A 408 -15.38 -11.14 -4.80
C HIS A 408 -15.36 -11.70 -6.22
N GLU A 409 -15.39 -13.03 -6.34
CA GLU A 409 -15.34 -13.74 -7.61
C GLU A 409 -16.56 -13.49 -8.48
N HIS A 410 -17.76 -13.51 -7.89
CA HIS A 410 -18.96 -13.14 -8.64
C HIS A 410 -18.91 -11.71 -9.18
N SER A 411 -18.29 -10.78 -8.44
CA SER A 411 -18.10 -9.39 -8.88
C SER A 411 -17.02 -9.27 -9.97
N ARG A 412 -15.96 -10.07 -9.90
CA ARG A 412 -14.90 -10.19 -10.91
C ARG A 412 -15.49 -10.62 -12.26
N LEU A 413 -16.24 -11.72 -12.27
CA LEU A 413 -16.90 -12.25 -13.48
C LEU A 413 -17.83 -11.24 -14.15
N ARG A 414 -18.58 -10.46 -13.36
CA ARG A 414 -19.48 -9.42 -13.90
C ARG A 414 -18.75 -8.18 -14.41
N ARG A 415 -17.58 -7.83 -13.88
CA ARG A 415 -16.76 -6.72 -14.39
C ARG A 415 -16.19 -7.05 -15.78
N VAL A 416 -15.78 -8.31 -16.00
CA VAL A 416 -15.26 -8.77 -17.30
C VAL A 416 -16.35 -8.87 -18.38
N ALA A 417 -17.61 -9.06 -17.98
CA ALA A 417 -18.75 -9.14 -18.90
C ALA A 417 -19.27 -7.79 -19.43
N LEU A 418 -18.75 -6.64 -18.94
CA LEU A 418 -19.14 -5.27 -19.31
C LEU A 418 -18.02 -4.58 -20.11
#